data_AF-A0A2H6HDU5-F1
#
_entry.id   AF-A0A2H6HDU5-F1
#
_cell.length_a   1.000
_cell.length_b   1.000
_cell.length_c   1.000
_cell.angle_alpha   90.00
_cell.angle_beta   90.00
_cell.angle_gamma   90.00
#
_symmetry.space_group_name_H-M   'P 1'
#
loop_
_entity.id
_entity.type
_entity.pdbx_description
1 polymer ?
#
loop_
_entity_poly.entity_id
_entity_poly.type
_entity_poly.pdbx_seq_one_letter_code
_entity_poly.pdbx_strand_id
1 'polypeptide(L)'
;MDALWDIVDAVQAAEQRHDLTISREPEVGFAELAHGWVAGAHLEDLFGEAEDVVGDFVRTCRQVLDLLRQIRDGYPELREPARAAIAGMDRGVVAAGGRA
;
A
#
# COMPACT_ATOMS: atom_id res chain seq x y z
N MET A 1 11.08 -5.02 10.75
CA MET A 1 11.54 -4.78 9.37
C MET A 1 12.35 -5.97 8.88
N ASP A 2 13.18 -6.56 9.75
CA ASP A 2 14.02 -7.74 9.45
C ASP A 2 13.24 -8.88 8.76
N ALA A 3 12.06 -9.25 9.27
CA ALA A 3 11.24 -10.30 8.66
C ALA A 3 10.78 -10.02 7.21
N LEU A 4 10.61 -8.76 6.81
CA LEU A 4 10.29 -8.43 5.41
C LEU A 4 11.50 -8.70 4.51
N TRP A 5 12.67 -8.27 4.96
CA TRP A 5 13.92 -8.44 4.23
C TRP A 5 14.34 -9.92 4.17
N ASP A 6 14.09 -10.68 5.23
CA ASP A 6 14.29 -12.14 5.21
C ASP A 6 13.46 -12.82 4.10
N ILE A 7 12.22 -12.37 3.87
CA ILE A 7 11.37 -12.88 2.80
C ILE A 7 11.91 -12.46 1.43
N VAL A 8 12.34 -11.20 1.29
CA VAL A 8 12.94 -10.69 0.05
C VAL A 8 14.18 -11.52 -0.31
N ASP A 9 15.09 -11.72 0.63
CA ASP A 9 16.30 -12.51 0.44
C ASP A 9 15.97 -13.95 0.05
N ALA A 10 14.99 -14.56 0.73
CA ALA A 10 14.55 -15.92 0.41
C ALA A 10 13.97 -16.05 -1.01
N VAL A 11 13.18 -15.06 -1.45
CA VAL A 11 12.61 -15.02 -2.81
C VAL A 11 13.71 -14.84 -3.84
N GLN A 12 14.60 -13.85 -3.67
CA GLN A 12 15.68 -13.56 -4.62
C GLN A 12 16.67 -14.74 -4.72
N ALA A 13 16.98 -15.41 -3.60
CA ALA A 13 17.79 -16.62 -3.60
C ALA A 13 17.13 -17.78 -4.36
N ALA A 14 15.80 -17.88 -4.32
CA ALA A 14 15.06 -18.86 -5.11
C ALA A 14 15.07 -18.50 -6.61
N GLU A 15 14.84 -17.23 -6.95
CA GLU A 15 14.92 -16.73 -8.33
C GLU A 15 16.29 -17.00 -8.95
N GLN A 16 17.36 -16.70 -8.22
CA GLN A 16 18.73 -16.98 -8.65
C GLN A 16 18.99 -18.47 -8.87
N ARG A 17 18.51 -19.34 -7.98
CA ARG A 17 18.67 -20.80 -8.11
C ARG A 17 17.99 -21.35 -9.37
N HIS A 18 16.94 -20.69 -9.83
CA HIS A 18 16.16 -21.07 -11.01
C HIS A 18 16.50 -20.26 -12.27
N ASP A 19 17.57 -19.44 -12.23
CA ASP A 19 18.01 -18.58 -13.35
C ASP A 19 16.91 -17.64 -13.86
N LEU A 20 16.09 -17.12 -12.94
CA LEU A 20 15.04 -16.14 -13.21
C LEU A 20 15.57 -14.72 -13.05
N THR A 21 14.90 -13.75 -13.69
CA THR A 21 15.14 -12.33 -13.41
C THR A 21 14.83 -12.02 -11.95
N ILE A 22 15.82 -11.49 -11.24
CA ILE A 22 15.69 -11.16 -9.82
C ILE A 22 14.71 -10.00 -9.65
N SER A 23 13.75 -10.17 -8.74
CA SER A 23 12.78 -9.14 -8.37
C SER A 23 13.47 -7.96 -7.69
N ARG A 24 13.04 -6.74 -8.04
CA ARG A 24 13.49 -5.53 -7.35
C ARG A 24 13.12 -5.54 -5.87
N GLU A 25 13.91 -4.83 -5.06
CA GLU A 25 13.60 -4.63 -3.65
C GLU A 25 12.29 -3.82 -3.45
N PRO A 26 11.56 -4.05 -2.35
CA PRO A 26 10.38 -3.25 -2.01
C PRO A 26 10.71 -1.77 -1.80
N GLU A 27 9.90 -0.89 -2.38
CA GLU A 27 9.96 0.54 -2.10
C GLU A 27 9.15 0.88 -0.85
N VAL A 28 9.80 1.42 0.18
CA VAL A 28 9.16 1.72 1.48
C VAL A 28 8.57 3.13 1.55
N GLY A 29 8.88 4.00 0.58
CA GLY A 29 8.59 5.45 0.66
C GLY A 29 7.11 5.81 0.76
N PHE A 30 6.19 4.94 0.33
CA PHE A 30 4.75 5.20 0.43
C PHE A 30 4.17 4.91 1.83
N ALA A 31 4.87 4.16 2.68
CA ALA A 31 4.32 3.69 3.94
C ALA A 31 3.93 4.83 4.89
N GLU A 32 4.76 5.87 4.98
CA GLU A 32 4.50 7.03 5.84
C GLU A 32 3.30 7.85 5.37
N LEU A 33 3.19 8.09 4.06
CA LEU A 33 2.04 8.76 3.45
C LEU A 33 0.74 7.98 3.67
N ALA A 34 0.79 6.66 3.46
CA ALA A 34 -0.35 5.78 3.70
C ALA A 34 -0.79 5.82 5.18
N HIS A 35 0.15 5.78 6.10
CA HIS A 35 -0.12 5.86 7.53
C HIS A 35 -0.72 7.21 7.93
N GLY A 36 -0.15 8.33 7.48
CA GLY A 36 -0.67 9.68 7.74
C GLY A 36 -2.08 9.87 7.18
N TRP A 37 -2.33 9.35 5.97
CA TRP A 37 -3.68 9.37 5.40
C TRP A 37 -4.67 8.53 6.22
N VAL A 38 -4.34 7.31 6.61
CA VAL A 38 -5.25 6.51 7.45
C VAL A 38 -5.48 7.16 8.82
N ALA A 39 -4.48 7.86 9.36
CA ALA A 39 -4.58 8.62 10.61
C ALA A 39 -5.43 9.90 10.51
N GLY A 40 -5.84 10.31 9.31
CA GLY A 40 -6.79 11.42 9.10
C GLY A 40 -6.19 12.71 8.54
N ALA A 41 -4.91 12.76 8.18
CA ALA A 41 -4.26 13.95 7.61
C ALA A 41 -4.95 14.49 6.34
N HIS A 42 -4.94 15.80 6.12
CA HIS A 42 -5.41 16.37 4.86
C HIS A 42 -4.34 16.24 3.77
N LEU A 43 -4.71 16.37 2.49
CA LEU A 43 -3.74 16.31 1.39
C LEU A 43 -2.68 17.41 1.52
N GLU A 44 -3.09 18.61 1.93
CA GLU A 44 -2.21 19.75 2.18
C GLU A 44 -1.15 19.42 3.23
N ASP A 45 -1.51 18.65 4.27
CA ASP A 45 -0.56 18.21 5.31
C ASP A 45 0.47 17.20 4.79
N LEU A 46 0.09 16.40 3.78
CA LEU A 46 0.93 15.33 3.23
C LEU A 46 1.83 15.82 2.09
N PHE A 47 1.37 16.79 1.30
CA PHE A 47 2.03 17.20 0.05
C PHE A 47 2.40 18.68 0.00
N GLY A 48 1.93 19.51 0.94
CA GLY A 48 2.11 20.96 0.87
C GLY A 48 1.56 21.53 -0.44
N GLU A 49 2.38 22.32 -1.16
CA GLU A 49 2.03 22.89 -2.47
C GLU A 49 2.30 21.95 -3.66
N ALA A 50 2.77 20.71 -3.42
CA ALA A 50 3.11 19.77 -4.49
C ALA A 50 1.87 19.02 -5.01
N GLU A 51 1.07 19.67 -5.84
CA GLU A 51 -0.17 19.09 -6.39
C GLU A 51 0.08 17.95 -7.41
N ASP A 52 1.22 17.96 -8.12
CA ASP A 52 1.51 17.03 -9.22
C ASP A 52 1.57 15.55 -8.78
N VAL A 53 1.82 15.28 -7.49
CA VAL A 53 1.93 13.92 -6.93
C VAL A 53 0.62 13.39 -6.35
N VAL A 54 -0.43 14.22 -6.24
CA VAL A 54 -1.73 13.82 -5.66
C VAL A 54 -2.40 12.73 -6.50
N GLY A 55 -2.31 12.82 -7.83
CA GLY A 55 -2.88 11.82 -8.73
C GLY A 55 -2.25 10.43 -8.54
N ASP A 56 -0.93 10.39 -8.38
CA ASP A 56 -0.18 9.15 -8.14
C ASP A 56 -0.45 8.61 -6.74
N PHE A 57 -0.57 9.48 -5.73
CA PHE A 57 -1.00 9.09 -4.39
C PHE A 57 -2.35 8.35 -4.42
N VAL A 58 -3.37 8.95 -5.05
CA VAL A 58 -4.71 8.33 -5.15
C VAL A 58 -4.64 7.00 -5.88
N ARG A 59 -3.83 6.89 -6.94
CA ARG A 59 -3.62 5.63 -7.66
C ARG A 59 -3.03 4.54 -6.76
N THR A 60 -1.98 4.87 -6.01
CA THR A 60 -1.33 3.93 -5.09
C THR A 60 -2.25 3.54 -3.93
N CYS A 61 -3.03 4.46 -3.37
CA CYS A 61 -4.06 4.15 -2.37
C CYS A 61 -5.05 3.10 -2.87
N ARG A 62 -5.48 3.17 -4.14
CA ARG A 62 -6.41 2.19 -4.72
C ARG A 62 -5.78 0.81 -4.85
N GLN A 63 -4.52 0.74 -5.28
CA GLN A 63 -3.78 -0.52 -5.31
C GLN A 63 -3.68 -1.16 -3.91
N VAL A 64 -3.43 -0.34 -2.88
CA VAL A 64 -3.43 -0.80 -1.49
C VAL A 64 -4.83 -1.27 -1.07
N LEU A 65 -5.89 -0.55 -1.41
CA LEU A 65 -7.28 -0.97 -1.12
C LEU A 65 -7.60 -2.33 -1.75
N ASP A 66 -7.17 -2.56 -3.00
CA ASP A 66 -7.39 -3.83 -3.68
C ASP A 66 -6.62 -4.97 -3.01
N LEU A 67 -5.37 -4.73 -2.62
CA LEU A 67 -4.59 -5.71 -1.84
C LEU A 67 -5.23 -6.01 -0.49
N LEU A 68 -5.68 -4.99 0.24
CA LEU A 68 -6.35 -5.17 1.54
C LEU A 68 -7.66 -5.96 1.41
N ARG A 69 -8.41 -5.77 0.31
CA ARG A 69 -9.61 -6.57 0.01
C ARG A 69 -9.25 -8.04 -0.22
N GLN A 70 -8.19 -8.30 -1.00
CA GLN A 70 -7.68 -9.67 -1.18
C GLN A 70 -7.24 -10.29 0.15
N ILE A 71 -6.55 -9.53 1.01
CA ILE A 71 -6.13 -10.00 2.33
C ILE A 71 -7.35 -10.32 3.21
N ARG A 72 -8.33 -9.42 3.28
CA ARG A 72 -9.58 -9.58 4.05
C ARG A 72 -10.34 -10.85 3.64
N ASP A 73 -10.37 -11.13 2.34
CA ASP A 73 -11.17 -12.22 1.77
C ASP A 73 -10.41 -13.56 1.80
N GLY A 74 -9.08 -13.53 1.64
CA GLY A 74 -8.22 -14.71 1.61
C GLY A 74 -7.75 -15.21 2.98
N TYR A 75 -7.68 -14.34 4.00
CA TYR A 75 -7.09 -14.66 5.31
C TYR A 75 -8.07 -14.29 6.44
N PRO A 76 -8.92 -15.23 6.90
CA PRO A 76 -9.96 -14.97 7.90
C PRO A 76 -9.46 -14.31 9.19
N GLU A 77 -8.25 -14.64 9.63
CA GLU A 77 -7.58 -14.09 10.82
C GLU A 77 -7.17 -12.62 10.66
N LEU A 78 -7.00 -12.13 9.43
CA LEU A 78 -6.67 -10.74 9.12
C LEU A 78 -7.89 -9.89 8.73
N ARG A 79 -9.08 -10.47 8.79
CA ARG A 79 -10.28 -9.85 8.24
C ARG A 79 -10.66 -8.53 8.92
N GLU A 80 -10.64 -8.47 10.25
CA GLU A 80 -10.95 -7.25 11.00
C GLU A 80 -9.89 -6.15 10.84
N PRO A 81 -8.58 -6.40 11.01
CA PRO A 81 -7.59 -5.36 10.76
C PRO A 81 -7.62 -4.87 9.31
N ALA A 82 -7.85 -5.75 8.33
CA ALA A 82 -8.00 -5.34 6.93
C ALA A 82 -9.25 -4.47 6.71
N ARG A 83 -10.39 -4.79 7.35
CA ARG A 83 -11.59 -3.94 7.31
C ARG A 83 -11.32 -2.54 7.87
N ALA A 84 -10.64 -2.45 9.01
CA ALA A 84 -10.30 -1.17 9.63
C ALA A 84 -9.38 -0.34 8.73
N ALA A 85 -8.35 -0.95 8.15
CA ALA A 85 -7.43 -0.29 7.23
C ALA A 85 -8.14 0.20 5.95
N ILE A 86 -9.05 -0.61 5.38
CA ILE A 86 -9.87 -0.20 4.22
C ILE A 86 -10.72 1.02 4.56
N ALA A 87 -11.41 1.01 5.69
CA ALA A 87 -12.29 2.11 6.10
C ALA A 87 -11.52 3.41 6.33
N GLY A 88 -10.31 3.34 6.89
CA GLY A 88 -9.45 4.52 7.08
C GLY A 88 -8.85 5.05 5.77
N MET A 89 -8.50 4.16 4.85
CA MET A 89 -7.91 4.53 3.56
C MET A 89 -8.95 5.09 2.57
N ASP A 90 -10.15 4.50 2.52
CA ASP A 90 -11.22 4.85 1.58
C ASP A 90 -12.03 6.08 2.04
N ARG A 91 -11.38 7.24 2.02
CA ARG A 91 -11.97 8.53 2.39
C ARG A 91 -11.60 9.65 1.42
N GLY A 92 -12.22 10.82 1.56
CA GLY A 92 -11.84 12.05 0.82
C GLY A 92 -11.70 11.84 -0.69
N VAL A 93 -10.59 12.33 -1.26
CA VAL A 93 -10.29 12.21 -2.70
C VAL A 93 -10.12 10.76 -3.17
N VAL A 94 -9.68 9.85 -2.29
CA VAL A 94 -9.49 8.43 -2.63
C VAL A 94 -10.85 7.79 -2.93
N ALA A 95 -11.84 8.07 -2.09
CA ALA A 95 -13.22 7.59 -2.25
C ALA A 95 -13.99 8.29 -3.38
N ALA A 96 -13.68 9.56 -3.66
CA ALA A 96 -14.40 10.36 -4.65
C ALA A 96 -14.26 9.83 -6.09
N GLY A 97 -13.07 9.36 -6.47
CA GLY A 97 -12.82 8.90 -7.85
C GLY A 97 -13.21 7.45 -8.16
N GLY A 98 -13.89 6.74 -7.24
CA GLY A 98 -14.43 5.39 -7.46
C GLY A 98 -15.89 5.37 -7.95
N ARG A 99 -16.52 6.55 -8.07
CA ARG A 99 -17.86 6.73 -8.64
C ARG A 99 -17.73 7.45 -9.99
N ALA A 100 -17.53 6.69 -11.06
CA ALA A 100 -17.73 7.12 -12.44
C ALA A 100 -18.54 6.05 -13.16
#